data_AF-A0A225B0L4-F1
#
_entry.id   AF-A0A225B0L4-F1
#
_cell.length_a   1.000
_cell.length_b   1.000
_cell.length_c   1.000
_cell.angle_alpha   90.00
_cell.angle_beta   90.00
_cell.angle_gamma   90.00
#
_symmetry.space_group_name_H-M   'P 1'
#
loop_
_entity.id
_entity.type
_entity.pdbx_description
1 polymer ?
#
loop_
_entity_poly.entity_id
_entity_poly.type
_entity_poly.pdbx_seq_one_letter_code
_entity_poly.pdbx_strand_id
1 'polypeptide(L)'
;MPWTQDGENAGAAWNGTRYRDASAPPPDGNVPQKTESFILGESEKKIEEKADTRTPSTSIFTINREDHTMGNLLHNRLLQNRHVTFAAYKVPHPLVHKVELRVQTDGEITPKDALLAACHDTVRDLGTLSREFTKEFELRKMVGASQHQNGTQDGI
;
A
#
# COMPACT_ATOMS: atom_id res chain seq x y z
N MET A 1 -3.24 11.84 65.56
CA MET A 1 -2.11 12.28 64.72
C MET A 1 -2.69 12.82 63.42
N PRO A 2 -2.31 14.03 62.99
CA PRO A 2 -2.99 14.78 61.93
C PRO A 2 -2.54 14.35 60.53
N TRP A 3 -3.43 14.55 59.56
CA TRP A 3 -3.17 14.37 58.13
C TRP A 3 -2.22 15.47 57.63
N THR A 4 -1.21 15.11 56.85
CA THR A 4 -0.32 16.07 56.18
C THR A 4 -0.76 16.21 54.73
N GLN A 5 -1.03 17.46 54.38
CA GLN A 5 -1.44 17.96 53.09
C GLN A 5 -0.20 18.21 52.24
N ASP A 6 0.10 17.33 51.29
CA ASP A 6 1.04 17.63 50.20
C ASP A 6 0.23 17.73 48.91
N GLY A 7 -0.04 18.97 48.53
CA GLY A 7 -0.59 19.31 47.23
C GLY A 7 0.52 19.35 46.19
N GLU A 8 0.30 18.68 45.06
CA GLU A 8 0.78 19.15 43.77
C GLU A 8 -0.19 18.66 42.68
N ASN A 9 -1.13 19.53 42.38
CA ASN A 9 -2.02 19.44 41.24
C ASN A 9 -1.21 19.68 39.96
N ALA A 10 -0.64 18.63 39.38
CA ALA A 10 -0.06 18.70 38.04
C ALA A 10 -1.17 18.62 36.99
N GLY A 11 -1.88 19.73 36.81
CA GLY A 11 -2.67 19.99 35.61
C GLY A 11 -1.73 19.98 34.40
N ALA A 12 -1.66 18.86 33.70
CA ALA A 12 -0.98 18.78 32.41
C ALA A 12 -1.80 19.57 31.39
N ALA A 13 -1.48 20.86 31.29
CA ALA A 13 -1.97 21.75 30.25
C ALA A 13 -1.65 21.15 28.87
N TRP A 14 -2.69 20.94 28.06
CA TRP A 14 -2.57 20.59 26.65
C TRP A 14 -1.95 21.77 25.89
N ASN A 15 -0.62 21.85 25.81
CA ASN A 15 0.08 22.77 24.91
C ASN A 15 0.20 22.14 23.52
N GLY A 16 -0.48 22.72 22.55
CA GLY A 16 -0.74 22.19 21.20
C GLY A 16 0.46 22.10 20.24
N THR A 17 1.58 21.52 20.65
CA THR A 17 2.72 21.24 19.76
C THR A 17 2.80 19.73 19.49
N ARG A 18 1.99 19.23 18.55
CA ARG A 18 1.96 17.81 18.13
C ARG A 18 2.92 17.47 16.99
N TYR A 19 4.08 18.12 16.90
CA TYR A 19 5.17 17.60 16.07
C TYR A 19 6.03 16.69 16.94
N ARG A 20 5.76 15.38 16.88
CA ARG A 20 6.70 14.38 17.40
C ARG A 20 7.95 14.47 16.53
N ASP A 21 9.04 14.91 17.14
CA ASP A 21 10.38 14.75 16.61
C ASP A 21 10.58 13.30 16.14
N ALA A 22 10.89 13.10 14.87
CA ALA A 22 11.10 11.78 14.28
C ALA A 22 12.38 11.10 14.78
N SER A 23 13.25 11.83 15.48
CA SER A 23 14.46 11.31 16.12
C SER A 23 14.26 10.85 17.56
N ALA A 24 13.09 11.10 18.16
CA ALA A 24 12.78 10.64 19.50
C ALA A 24 12.57 9.11 19.48
N PRO A 25 13.24 8.35 20.36
CA PRO A 25 13.01 6.91 20.47
C PRO A 25 11.52 6.67 20.81
N PRO A 26 10.90 5.62 20.25
CA PRO A 26 9.51 5.30 20.57
C PRO A 26 9.37 5.10 22.09
N PRO A 27 8.23 5.48 22.69
CA PRO A 27 8.00 5.27 24.12
C PRO A 27 8.17 3.78 24.45
N ASP A 28 8.78 3.49 25.60
CA ASP A 28 9.07 2.14 26.14
C ASP A 28 7.80 1.30 26.35
N GLY A 29 7.13 0.94 25.27
CA GLY A 29 5.94 0.12 25.24
C GLY A 29 6.04 -0.88 24.10
N ASN A 30 5.28 -1.97 24.20
CA ASN A 30 5.17 -3.01 23.19
C ASN A 30 4.41 -2.53 21.92
N VAL A 31 4.68 -1.30 21.49
CA VAL A 31 4.08 -0.65 20.33
C VAL A 31 5.08 -0.78 19.18
N PRO A 32 4.75 -1.54 18.12
CA PRO A 32 5.63 -1.66 16.97
C PRO A 32 5.85 -0.29 16.31
N GLN A 33 7.03 -0.06 15.75
CA GLN A 33 7.29 1.18 15.04
C GLN A 33 6.45 1.25 13.77
N LYS A 34 5.91 2.43 13.45
CA LYS A 34 5.08 2.62 12.24
C LYS A 34 5.82 2.28 10.95
N THR A 35 7.13 2.50 10.92
CA THR A 35 8.02 2.24 9.79
C THR A 35 8.19 0.76 9.49
N GLU A 36 7.98 -0.12 10.47
CA GLU A 36 8.02 -1.57 10.27
C GLU A 36 6.95 -2.05 9.29
N SER A 37 5.93 -1.25 8.98
CA SER A 37 4.89 -1.67 8.02
C SER A 37 5.37 -1.73 6.57
N PHE A 38 6.33 -0.89 6.18
CA PHE A 38 6.78 -0.76 4.79
C PHE A 38 8.31 -0.86 4.61
N ILE A 39 9.10 -0.65 5.67
CA ILE A 39 10.56 -0.84 5.62
C ILE A 39 10.89 -2.30 5.89
N LEU A 40 11.74 -2.88 5.05
CA LEU A 40 12.24 -4.24 5.23
C LEU A 40 13.29 -4.29 6.34
N GLY A 41 13.31 -5.39 7.11
CA GLY A 41 14.41 -5.67 8.02
C GLY A 41 15.72 -5.92 7.27
N GLU A 42 16.85 -5.77 7.96
CA GLU A 42 18.20 -5.85 7.37
C GLU A 42 18.49 -7.18 6.63
N SER A 43 17.78 -8.27 6.96
CA SER A 43 17.95 -9.60 6.38
C SER A 43 16.73 -10.12 5.62
N GLU A 44 15.68 -9.30 5.46
CA GLU A 44 14.41 -9.72 4.88
C GLU A 44 14.36 -9.46 3.37
N LYS A 45 14.02 -10.49 2.57
CA LYS A 45 13.81 -10.31 1.13
C LYS A 45 12.42 -9.74 0.86
N LYS A 46 12.25 -8.94 -0.19
CA LYS A 46 10.93 -8.42 -0.56
C LYS A 46 9.97 -9.53 -1.01
N ILE A 47 10.47 -10.45 -1.83
CA ILE A 47 9.69 -11.54 -2.39
C ILE A 47 10.45 -12.85 -2.16
N GLU A 48 9.75 -13.85 -1.63
CA GLU A 48 10.22 -15.21 -1.49
C GLU A 48 9.29 -16.15 -2.25
N GLU A 49 9.85 -16.98 -3.11
CA GLU A 49 9.09 -17.99 -3.87
C GLU A 49 9.26 -19.36 -3.23
N LYS A 50 8.14 -20.06 -3.02
CA LYS A 50 8.11 -21.46 -2.58
C LYS A 50 7.20 -22.25 -3.51
N ALA A 51 7.74 -23.25 -4.19
CA ALA A 51 6.94 -24.19 -4.96
C ALA A 51 6.03 -25.01 -4.04
N ASP A 52 4.75 -25.14 -4.39
CA ASP A 52 3.79 -26.00 -3.68
C ASP A 52 3.89 -27.41 -4.25
N THR A 53 4.29 -28.38 -3.42
CA THR A 53 4.45 -29.78 -3.85
C THR A 53 3.13 -30.53 -3.97
N ARG A 54 2.04 -29.99 -3.42
CA ARG A 54 0.72 -30.64 -3.42
C ARG A 54 0.00 -30.53 -4.76
N THR A 55 0.32 -29.52 -5.56
CA THR A 55 -0.38 -29.23 -6.81
C THR A 55 0.66 -28.89 -7.88
N PRO A 56 0.59 -29.51 -9.08
CA PRO A 56 1.55 -29.22 -10.14
C PRO A 56 1.48 -27.74 -10.56
N SER A 57 2.59 -27.23 -11.08
CA SER A 57 2.68 -25.86 -11.65
C SER A 57 2.13 -24.78 -10.71
N THR A 58 2.43 -24.90 -9.41
CA THR A 58 1.93 -23.99 -8.38
C THR A 58 3.09 -23.42 -7.56
N SER A 59 3.14 -22.11 -7.44
CA SER A 59 4.08 -21.40 -6.55
C SER A 59 3.31 -20.51 -5.57
N ILE A 60 3.86 -20.40 -4.36
CA ILE A 60 3.42 -19.46 -3.33
C ILE A 60 4.48 -18.38 -3.22
N PHE A 61 4.10 -17.15 -3.49
CA PHE A 61 4.93 -15.96 -3.37
C PHE A 61 4.60 -15.26 -2.05
N THR A 62 5.58 -15.16 -1.17
CA THR A 62 5.49 -14.36 0.05
C THR A 62 6.04 -12.99 -0.25
N ILE A 63 5.20 -11.97 -0.13
CA ILE A 63 5.58 -10.57 -0.34
C ILE A 63 5.60 -9.89 1.03
N ASN A 64 6.80 -9.52 1.47
CA ASN A 64 7.03 -8.92 2.78
C ASN A 64 6.81 -7.41 2.74
N ARG A 65 6.33 -6.85 3.85
CA ARG A 65 6.05 -5.42 4.02
C ARG A 65 5.10 -4.88 2.94
N GLU A 66 4.07 -5.66 2.65
CA GLU A 66 2.98 -5.30 1.74
C GLU A 66 1.64 -5.68 2.37
N ASP A 67 0.57 -5.11 1.84
CA ASP A 67 -0.79 -5.28 2.34
C ASP A 67 -1.78 -5.65 1.22
N HIS A 68 -3.07 -5.54 1.54
CA HIS A 68 -4.16 -5.84 0.60
C HIS A 68 -4.13 -5.00 -0.68
N THR A 69 -3.45 -3.85 -0.69
CA THR A 69 -3.33 -2.97 -1.86
C THR A 69 -2.65 -3.72 -3.00
N MET A 70 -1.43 -4.20 -2.79
CA MET A 70 -0.70 -4.99 -3.79
C MET A 70 -1.32 -6.38 -3.98
N GLY A 71 -1.75 -7.02 -2.88
CA GLY A 71 -2.33 -8.37 -2.94
C GLY A 71 -3.57 -8.45 -3.83
N ASN A 72 -4.54 -7.56 -3.63
CA ASN A 72 -5.78 -7.53 -4.42
C ASN A 72 -5.54 -7.12 -5.87
N LEU A 73 -4.64 -6.15 -6.08
CA LEU A 73 -4.31 -5.67 -7.42
C LEU A 73 -3.75 -6.78 -8.30
N LEU A 74 -2.73 -7.49 -7.79
CA LEU A 74 -2.10 -8.60 -8.51
C LEU A 74 -3.03 -9.79 -8.65
N HIS A 75 -3.82 -10.10 -7.61
CA HIS A 75 -4.82 -11.16 -7.68
C HIS A 75 -5.80 -10.94 -8.84
N ASN A 76 -6.39 -9.75 -8.94
CA ASN A 76 -7.36 -9.46 -9.98
C ASN A 76 -6.72 -9.47 -11.37
N ARG A 77 -5.46 -9.03 -11.50
CA ARG A 77 -4.76 -9.07 -12.79
C ARG A 77 -4.39 -10.49 -13.21
N LEU A 78 -3.99 -11.34 -12.26
CA LEU A 78 -3.66 -12.73 -12.52
C LEU A 78 -4.88 -13.53 -13.01
N LEU A 79 -6.07 -13.28 -12.45
CA LEU A 79 -7.30 -13.93 -12.89
C LEU A 79 -7.73 -13.57 -14.32
N GLN A 80 -7.19 -12.49 -14.90
CA GLN A 80 -7.43 -12.12 -16.29
C GLN A 80 -6.54 -12.91 -17.27
N ASN A 81 -5.47 -13.55 -16.79
CA ASN A 81 -4.57 -14.33 -17.63
C ASN A 81 -5.16 -15.72 -17.89
N ARG A 82 -5.30 -16.10 -19.16
CA ARG A 82 -5.90 -17.40 -19.57
C ARG A 82 -5.11 -18.62 -19.11
N HIS A 83 -3.80 -18.48 -18.92
CA HIS A 83 -2.93 -19.57 -18.48
C HIS A 83 -2.93 -19.77 -16.95
N VAL A 84 -3.54 -18.83 -16.21
CA VAL A 84 -3.68 -18.94 -14.76
C VAL A 84 -4.97 -19.68 -14.44
N THR A 85 -4.83 -20.87 -13.84
CA THR A 85 -5.98 -21.69 -13.42
C THR A 85 -6.50 -21.26 -12.06
N PHE A 86 -5.60 -20.85 -11.16
CA PHE A 86 -5.97 -20.40 -9.82
C PHE A 86 -5.02 -19.30 -9.35
N ALA A 87 -5.59 -18.23 -8.79
CA ALA A 87 -4.86 -17.21 -8.07
C ALA A 87 -5.65 -16.87 -6.80
N ALA A 88 -4.96 -16.77 -5.67
CA ALA A 88 -5.56 -16.31 -4.42
C ALA A 88 -4.48 -15.68 -3.54
N TYR A 89 -4.85 -14.67 -2.76
CA TYR A 89 -3.96 -14.07 -1.78
C TYR A 89 -4.58 -14.08 -0.39
N LYS A 90 -3.73 -14.07 0.64
CA LYS A 90 -4.17 -13.87 2.03
C LYS A 90 -3.13 -13.08 2.80
N VAL A 91 -3.60 -12.36 3.81
CA VAL A 91 -2.76 -11.82 4.89
C VAL A 91 -2.93 -12.76 6.08
N PRO A 92 -1.87 -13.48 6.51
CA PRO A 92 -2.01 -14.53 7.52
C PRO A 92 -2.40 -13.97 8.89
N HIS A 93 -1.96 -12.75 9.21
CA HIS A 93 -2.31 -12.06 10.44
C HIS A 93 -2.25 -10.54 10.25
N PRO A 94 -3.22 -9.75 10.73
CA PRO A 94 -3.27 -8.30 10.50
C PRO A 94 -2.11 -7.50 11.13
N LEU A 95 -1.50 -8.03 12.20
CA LEU A 95 -0.32 -7.40 12.84
C LEU A 95 1.00 -7.65 12.10
N VAL A 96 1.00 -8.51 11.08
CA VAL A 96 2.20 -8.82 10.30
C VAL A 96 1.97 -8.38 8.86
N HIS A 97 2.76 -7.42 8.41
CA HIS A 97 2.68 -6.87 7.06
C HIS A 97 3.31 -7.85 6.07
N LYS A 98 2.55 -8.87 5.69
CA LYS A 98 2.97 -9.93 4.78
C LYS A 98 1.78 -10.44 3.98
N VAL A 99 1.97 -10.59 2.68
CA VAL A 99 0.98 -11.15 1.76
C VAL A 99 1.49 -12.49 1.22
N GLU A 100 0.67 -13.53 1.32
CA GLU A 100 0.94 -14.81 0.66
C GLU A 100 0.04 -14.94 -0.56
N LEU A 101 0.65 -14.94 -1.76
CA LEU A 101 -0.01 -15.06 -3.05
C LEU A 101 0.26 -16.43 -3.65
N ARG A 102 -0.78 -17.25 -3.78
CA ARG A 102 -0.72 -18.57 -4.43
C ARG A 102 -1.15 -18.44 -5.87
N VAL A 103 -0.30 -18.90 -6.79
CA VAL A 103 -0.56 -18.88 -8.23
C VAL A 103 -0.35 -20.28 -8.79
N GLN A 104 -1.33 -20.76 -9.55
CA GLN A 104 -1.30 -22.01 -10.28
C GLN A 104 -1.56 -21.76 -11.75
N THR A 105 -0.72 -22.33 -12.60
CA THR A 105 -0.83 -22.24 -14.06
C THR A 105 -1.18 -23.60 -14.68
N ASP A 106 -1.55 -23.57 -15.96
CA ASP A 106 -1.81 -24.74 -16.80
C ASP A 106 -0.56 -25.60 -17.12
N GLY A 107 0.63 -25.05 -16.88
CA GLY A 107 1.93 -25.68 -17.16
C GLY A 107 2.56 -25.25 -18.48
N GLU A 108 1.87 -24.46 -19.32
CA GLU A 108 2.48 -23.83 -20.50
C GLU A 108 3.42 -22.69 -20.09
N ILE A 109 3.02 -21.92 -19.07
CA ILE A 109 3.85 -20.88 -18.45
C ILE A 109 4.13 -21.20 -16.99
N THR A 110 5.26 -20.73 -16.48
CA THR A 110 5.54 -20.87 -15.05
C THR A 110 4.71 -19.87 -14.23
N PRO A 111 4.36 -20.18 -12.97
CA PRO A 111 3.68 -19.23 -12.09
C PRO A 111 4.44 -17.91 -11.91
N LYS A 112 5.77 -17.96 -11.98
CA LYS A 112 6.64 -16.78 -11.94
C LYS A 112 6.47 -15.91 -13.18
N ASP A 113 6.44 -16.51 -14.37
CA ASP A 113 6.23 -15.77 -15.62
C ASP A 113 4.83 -15.14 -15.66
N ALA A 114 3.81 -15.87 -15.18
CA ALA A 114 2.45 -15.35 -15.05
C ALA A 114 2.40 -14.12 -14.14
N LEU A 115 3.11 -14.15 -13.01
CA LEU A 115 3.21 -13.04 -12.07
C LEU A 115 3.94 -11.84 -12.69
N LEU A 116 5.06 -12.06 -13.38
CA LEU A 116 5.80 -11.00 -14.06
C LEU A 116 4.95 -10.34 -15.14
N ALA A 117 4.23 -11.12 -15.95
CA ALA A 117 3.31 -10.59 -16.95
C ALA A 117 2.23 -9.72 -16.31
N ALA A 118 1.62 -10.17 -15.20
CA ALA A 118 0.63 -9.39 -14.47
C ALA A 118 1.20 -8.07 -13.94
N CYS A 119 2.43 -8.06 -13.42
CA CYS A 119 3.10 -6.83 -12.98
C CYS A 119 3.32 -5.86 -14.14
N HIS A 120 3.86 -6.32 -15.27
CA HIS A 120 4.12 -5.47 -16.43
C HIS A 120 2.85 -4.86 -16.99
N ASP A 121 1.80 -5.66 -17.08
CA ASP A 121 0.52 -5.19 -17.55
C ASP A 121 -0.11 -4.15 -16.61
N THR A 122 -0.05 -4.39 -15.30
CA THR A 122 -0.55 -3.43 -14.30
C THR A 122 0.15 -2.08 -14.43
N VAL A 123 1.47 -2.08 -14.64
CA VAL A 123 2.26 -0.85 -14.87
C VAL A 123 1.81 -0.13 -16.15
N ARG A 124 1.53 -0.86 -17.24
CA ARG A 124 1.02 -0.27 -18.48
C ARG A 124 -0.38 0.34 -18.30
N ASP A 125 -1.26 -0.34 -17.58
CA ASP A 125 -2.63 0.11 -17.31
C ASP A 125 -2.60 1.41 -16.48
N LEU A 126 -1.82 1.45 -15.40
CA LEU A 126 -1.62 2.64 -14.57
C LEU A 126 -0.95 3.79 -15.33
N GLY A 127 0.03 3.48 -16.18
CA GLY A 127 0.67 4.49 -17.03
C GLY A 127 -0.33 5.12 -18.02
N THR A 128 -1.26 4.34 -18.56
CA THR A 128 -2.32 4.84 -19.44
C THR A 128 -3.31 5.70 -18.67
N LEU A 129 -3.76 5.24 -17.50
CA LEU A 129 -4.63 6.02 -16.62
C LEU A 129 -4.00 7.38 -16.26
N SER A 130 -2.71 7.40 -15.88
CA SER A 130 -2.01 8.63 -15.51
C SER A 130 -1.95 9.64 -16.66
N ARG A 131 -1.66 9.18 -17.89
CA ARG A 131 -1.63 10.06 -19.08
C ARG A 131 -3.00 10.64 -19.41
N GLU A 132 -4.02 9.79 -19.48
CA GLU A 132 -5.38 10.24 -19.82
C GLU A 132 -5.94 11.17 -18.73
N PHE A 133 -5.70 10.85 -17.45
CA PHE A 133 -6.10 11.72 -16.34
C PHE A 133 -5.42 13.10 -16.42
N THR A 134 -4.10 13.14 -16.64
CA THR A 134 -3.36 14.42 -16.73
C THR A 134 -3.82 15.25 -17.92
N LYS A 135 -4.04 14.61 -19.07
CA LYS A 135 -4.57 15.26 -20.28
C LYS A 135 -5.92 15.93 -20.01
N GLU A 136 -6.88 15.18 -19.47
CA GLU A 136 -8.21 15.71 -19.17
C GLU A 136 -8.19 16.79 -18.07
N PHE A 137 -7.33 16.62 -17.08
CA PHE A 137 -7.16 17.61 -16.01
C PHE A 137 -6.66 18.96 -16.54
N GLU A 138 -5.63 18.97 -17.38
CA GLU A 138 -5.09 20.20 -17.96
C GLU A 138 -6.09 20.86 -18.92
N LEU A 139 -6.80 20.08 -19.75
CA LEU A 139 -7.84 20.61 -20.64
C LEU A 139 -8.95 21.33 -19.85
N ARG A 140 -9.44 20.73 -18.75
CA ARG A 140 -10.49 21.32 -17.91
C ARG A 140 -10.02 22.55 -17.14
N LYS A 141 -8.77 22.56 -16.69
CA LYS A 141 -8.15 23.72 -16.03
C LYS A 141 -8.11 24.94 -16.94
N MET A 142 -7.79 24.77 -18.22
CA MET A 142 -7.78 25.85 -19.21
C MET A 142 -9.19 26.44 -19.46
N VAL A 143 -10.22 25.59 -19.52
CA VAL A 143 -11.63 26.02 -19.68
C VAL A 143 -12.14 26.77 -18.45
N GLY A 144 -11.79 26.31 -17.24
CA GLY A 144 -12.18 27.00 -16.00
C GLY A 144 -11.53 28.38 -15.83
N ALA A 145 -10.28 28.55 -16.30
CA ALA A 145 -9.58 29.84 -16.24
C ALA A 145 -10.17 30.88 -17.22
N SER A 146 -10.68 30.45 -18.38
CA SER A 146 -11.27 31.35 -19.38
C SER A 146 -12.66 31.85 -18.98
N GLN A 147 -13.43 31.10 -18.18
CA GLN A 147 -14.71 31.59 -17.63
C GLN A 147 -14.56 32.70 -16.57
N HIS A 148 -13.43 32.78 -15.86
CA HIS A 148 -13.19 33.84 -14.86
C HIS A 148 -12.79 35.20 -15.46
N GLN A 149 -12.33 35.25 -16.72
CA GLN A 149 -11.99 36.52 -17.39
C GLN A 149 -13.20 37.20 -18.04
N ASN A 150 -14.24 36.45 -18.40
CA ASN A 150 -15.45 37.00 -19.06
C ASN A 150 -16.50 37.57 -18.08
N GLY A 151 -16.25 37.54 -16.76
CA GLY A 151 -17.21 38.01 -15.74
C GLY A 151 -17.04 39.46 -15.27
N THR A 152 -16.06 40.22 -15.79
CA THR A 152 -15.72 41.57 -15.31
C THR A 152 -15.88 42.68 -16.36
N GLN A 153 -16.53 42.40 -17.48
CA GLN A 153 -16.65 43.35 -18.59
C GLN A 153 -18.10 43.54 -19.07
N ASP A 154 -19.02 43.87 -18.15
CA ASP A 154 -20.32 44.47 -18.49
C ASP A 154 -20.81 45.30 -17.30
N GLY A 155 -20.59 46.62 -17.36
CA GLY A 155 -20.98 47.57 -16.33
C GLY A 155 -20.57 49.00 -16.68
N ILE A 156 -21.25 49.58 -17.68
CA ILE A 156 -21.35 51.03 -17.92
C ILE A 156 -22.77 51.44 -17.55
#